data_AF-W9X8M1-F1
#
_entry.id   AF-W9X8M1-F1
#
_cell.length_a   1.000
_cell.length_b   1.000
_cell.length_c   1.000
_cell.angle_alpha   90.00
_cell.angle_beta   90.00
_cell.angle_gamma   90.00
#
_symmetry.space_group_name_H-M   'P 1'
#
loop_
_entity.id
_entity.type
_entity.pdbx_description
1 polymer ?
#
loop_
_entity_poly.entity_id
_entity_poly.type
_entity_poly.pdbx_seq_one_letter_code
_entity_poly.pdbx_strand_id
1 'polypeptide(L)'
;MPRASDGLFSLLGVEDSKDAAQDWDRAEFARRPEKAIQRTQEWWQHVFGEEEVAGINKSYETNPDFAWTVEFAVYGLFLADLSVLGPVENELVILASVMGQGAHNTTRFHLRGARRIGVSSKDAAEIQGVIEMVANHEGKDSTSWPRFQEVEHLFP
;
A
#
# COMPACT_ATOMS: atom_id res chain seq x y z
N MET A 1 10.32 7.70 3.79
CA MET A 1 11.10 8.54 2.85
C MET A 1 12.49 7.99 2.53
N PRO A 2 13.40 7.68 3.48
CA PRO A 2 14.78 7.29 3.13
C PRO A 2 14.88 6.14 2.11
N ARG A 3 14.17 5.03 2.34
CA ARG A 3 14.13 3.89 1.39
C ARG A 3 13.54 4.24 0.03
N ALA A 4 12.56 5.15 -0.02
CA ALA A 4 11.96 5.58 -1.28
C ALA A 4 12.94 6.46 -2.08
N SER A 5 13.73 7.30 -1.40
CA SER A 5 14.81 8.07 -2.02
C SER A 5 15.91 7.16 -2.57
N ASP A 6 16.36 6.17 -1.81
CA ASP A 6 17.37 5.20 -2.29
C ASP A 6 16.87 4.38 -3.48
N GLY A 7 15.59 3.98 -3.44
CA GLY A 7 14.91 3.32 -4.55
C GLY A 7 14.89 4.20 -5.80
N LEU A 8 14.53 5.49 -5.66
CA LEU A 8 14.55 6.44 -6.76
C LEU A 8 15.96 6.61 -7.34
N PHE A 9 16.99 6.79 -6.50
CA PHE A 9 18.37 6.92 -6.99
C PHE A 9 18.86 5.67 -7.71
N SER A 10 18.45 4.48 -7.24
CA SER A 10 18.77 3.21 -7.91
C SER A 10 18.07 3.12 -9.27
N LEU A 11 16.80 3.52 -9.35
CA LEU A 11 16.05 3.58 -10.62
C LEU A 11 16.68 4.56 -11.61
N LEU A 12 17.03 5.77 -11.16
CA LEU A 12 17.69 6.78 -12.00
C LEU A 12 19.04 6.31 -12.55
N GLY A 13 19.69 5.34 -11.91
CA GLY A 13 20.94 4.74 -12.41
C GLY A 13 20.76 3.76 -13.57
N VAL A 14 19.53 3.29 -13.84
CA VAL A 14 19.24 2.26 -14.86
C VAL A 14 18.13 2.66 -15.83
N GLU A 15 17.34 3.69 -15.52
CA GLU A 15 16.24 4.19 -16.35
C GLU A 15 16.75 4.87 -17.63
N ASP A 16 16.18 4.50 -18.77
CA ASP A 16 16.43 5.18 -20.05
C ASP A 16 15.77 6.56 -20.00
N SER A 17 16.44 7.59 -20.52
CA SER A 17 15.94 8.97 -20.46
C SER A 17 14.59 9.17 -21.16
N LYS A 18 14.25 8.29 -22.11
CA LYS A 18 12.93 8.29 -22.77
C LYS A 18 11.79 7.78 -21.87
N ASP A 19 12.12 6.97 -20.87
CA ASP A 19 11.17 6.35 -19.94
C ASP A 19 10.99 7.19 -18.67
N ALA A 20 11.94 8.10 -18.40
CA ALA A 20 11.85 9.05 -17.29
C ALA A 20 10.55 9.87 -17.36
N ALA A 21 9.90 10.07 -16.21
CA ALA A 21 8.68 10.86 -16.11
C ALA A 21 8.92 12.30 -16.63
N GLN A 22 8.40 12.58 -17.82
CA GLN A 22 8.54 13.90 -18.46
C GLN A 22 7.50 14.90 -17.93
N ASP A 23 6.36 14.39 -17.46
CA ASP A 23 5.24 15.16 -16.96
C ASP A 23 5.01 14.92 -15.47
N TRP A 24 4.42 15.92 -14.80
CA TRP A 24 3.97 15.76 -13.43
C TRP A 24 2.53 15.23 -13.41
N ASP A 25 2.37 13.92 -13.61
CA ASP A 25 1.07 13.24 -13.77
C ASP A 25 0.04 13.59 -12.68
N ARG A 26 0.53 13.84 -11.45
CA ARG A 26 -0.29 14.10 -10.27
C ARG A 26 -0.40 15.59 -9.93
N ALA A 27 0.03 16.49 -10.81
CA ALA A 27 0.07 17.93 -10.55
C ALA A 27 -1.29 18.50 -10.12
N GLU A 28 -2.40 18.02 -10.72
CA GLU A 28 -3.73 18.48 -10.34
C GLU A 28 -4.06 18.11 -8.89
N PHE A 29 -3.85 16.86 -8.50
CA PHE A 29 -4.08 16.36 -7.15
C PHE A 29 -3.16 17.03 -6.13
N ALA A 30 -1.88 17.23 -6.47
CA ALA A 30 -0.91 17.91 -5.60
C ALA A 30 -1.26 19.38 -5.34
N ARG A 31 -1.87 20.07 -6.32
CA ARG A 31 -2.33 21.46 -6.18
C ARG A 31 -3.69 21.58 -5.50
N ARG A 32 -4.40 20.47 -5.33
CA ARG A 32 -5.77 20.40 -4.82
C ARG A 32 -5.90 19.30 -3.76
N PRO A 33 -5.36 19.52 -2.54
CA PRO A 33 -5.38 18.53 -1.48
C PRO A 33 -6.77 17.96 -1.19
N GLU A 34 -7.82 18.76 -1.33
CA GLU A 34 -9.21 18.31 -1.16
C GLU A 34 -9.60 17.21 -2.15
N LYS A 35 -9.14 17.30 -3.41
CA LYS A 35 -9.42 16.31 -4.46
C LYS A 35 -8.63 15.01 -4.21
N ALA A 36 -7.39 15.14 -3.76
CA ALA A 36 -6.53 14.02 -3.40
C ALA A 36 -7.07 13.27 -2.16
N ILE A 37 -7.51 13.99 -1.14
CA ILE A 37 -8.15 13.40 0.05
C ILE A 37 -9.46 12.71 -0.35
N GLN A 38 -10.28 13.32 -1.21
CA GLN A 38 -11.49 12.67 -1.72
C GLN A 38 -11.18 11.34 -2.41
N ARG A 39 -10.16 11.31 -3.28
CA ARG A 39 -9.69 10.07 -3.93
C ARG A 39 -9.29 8.99 -2.92
N THR A 40 -8.62 9.37 -1.84
CA THR A 40 -8.32 8.45 -0.73
C THR A 40 -9.57 7.88 -0.11
N GLN A 41 -10.53 8.73 0.24
CA GLN A 41 -11.77 8.28 0.89
C GLN A 41 -12.55 7.31 0.00
N GLU A 42 -12.65 7.60 -1.30
CA GLU A 42 -13.28 6.72 -2.29
C GLU A 42 -12.58 5.35 -2.36
N TRP A 43 -11.25 5.36 -2.40
CA TRP A 43 -10.45 4.12 -2.44
C TRP A 43 -10.54 3.31 -1.14
N TRP A 44 -10.45 3.98 0.02
CA TRP A 44 -10.59 3.35 1.31
C TRP A 44 -11.95 2.68 1.51
N GLN A 45 -13.03 3.34 1.07
CA GLN A 45 -14.36 2.74 1.12
C GLN A 45 -14.44 1.48 0.23
N HIS A 46 -13.77 1.48 -0.92
CA HIS A 46 -13.72 0.31 -1.79
C HIS A 46 -12.91 -0.86 -1.18
N VAL A 47 -11.74 -0.59 -0.61
CA VAL A 47 -10.80 -1.64 -0.17
C VAL A 47 -11.04 -2.08 1.27
N PHE A 48 -11.43 -1.16 2.15
CA PHE A 48 -11.59 -1.44 3.58
C PHE A 48 -13.04 -1.40 4.04
N GLY A 49 -13.95 -0.76 3.30
CA GLY A 49 -15.35 -0.64 3.73
C GLY A 49 -15.53 0.24 4.96
N GLU A 50 -16.79 0.54 5.27
CA GLU A 50 -17.15 1.64 6.17
C GLU A 50 -16.64 1.48 7.61
N GLU A 51 -16.75 0.28 8.19
CA GLU A 51 -16.36 0.03 9.59
C GLU A 51 -14.85 0.19 9.81
N GLU A 52 -14.02 -0.42 8.94
CA GLU A 52 -12.57 -0.26 9.03
C GLU A 52 -12.14 1.19 8.79
N VAL A 53 -12.77 1.89 7.84
CA VAL A 53 -12.48 3.31 7.57
C VAL A 53 -12.79 4.17 8.79
N ALA A 54 -13.92 3.95 9.46
CA ALA A 54 -14.24 4.62 10.71
C ALA A 54 -13.19 4.33 11.80
N GLY A 55 -12.70 3.07 11.87
CA GLY A 55 -11.61 2.68 12.76
C GLY A 55 -10.29 3.39 12.47
N ILE A 56 -9.90 3.50 11.19
CA ILE A 56 -8.70 4.22 10.75
C ILE A 56 -8.80 5.70 11.15
N ASN A 57 -9.91 6.36 10.81
CA ASN A 57 -10.13 7.78 11.11
C ASN A 57 -10.04 8.04 12.62
N LYS A 58 -10.68 7.18 13.43
CA LYS A 58 -10.60 7.26 14.90
C LYS A 58 -9.17 7.07 15.40
N SER A 59 -8.38 6.18 14.80
CA SER A 59 -6.99 5.95 15.21
C SER A 59 -6.07 7.14 14.95
N TYR A 60 -6.43 8.01 14.00
CA TYR A 60 -5.65 9.20 13.64
C TYR A 60 -6.19 10.50 14.26
N GLU A 61 -7.35 10.47 14.93
CA GLU A 61 -8.07 11.65 15.43
C GLU A 61 -7.20 12.59 16.28
N THR A 62 -6.31 12.04 17.10
CA THR A 62 -5.42 12.83 17.97
C THR A 62 -4.15 13.33 17.28
N ASN A 63 -3.92 12.97 16.02
CA ASN A 63 -2.71 13.29 15.25
C ASN A 63 -3.10 13.80 13.83
N PRO A 64 -3.70 14.99 13.72
CA PRO A 64 -4.27 15.49 12.47
C PRO A 64 -3.23 15.65 11.35
N ASP A 65 -1.98 16.01 11.67
CA ASP A 65 -0.91 16.12 10.66
C ASP A 65 -0.57 14.75 10.05
N PHE A 66 -0.63 13.69 10.86
CA PHE A 66 -0.44 12.32 10.40
C PHE A 66 -1.61 11.88 9.53
N ALA A 67 -2.85 12.14 9.97
CA ALA A 67 -4.06 11.87 9.19
C ALA A 67 -3.97 12.55 7.81
N TRP A 68 -3.68 13.85 7.79
CA TRP A 68 -3.52 14.62 6.56
C TRP A 68 -2.41 14.07 5.67
N THR A 69 -1.25 13.70 6.23
CA THR A 69 -0.15 13.13 5.46
C THR A 69 -0.53 11.79 4.80
N VAL A 70 -1.22 10.93 5.55
CA VAL A 70 -1.68 9.64 5.02
C VAL A 70 -2.74 9.84 3.94
N GLU A 71 -3.74 10.69 4.19
CA GLU A 71 -4.84 10.90 3.27
C GLU A 71 -4.45 11.67 2.02
N PHE A 72 -3.70 12.76 2.17
CA PHE A 72 -3.28 13.58 1.05
C PHE A 72 -2.09 12.95 0.31
N ALA A 73 -0.97 12.76 1.00
CA ALA A 73 0.27 12.42 0.33
C ALA A 73 0.36 10.92 0.03
N VAL A 74 0.21 10.05 1.04
CA VAL A 74 0.44 8.61 0.86
C VAL A 74 -0.59 7.99 -0.06
N TYR A 75 -1.88 8.10 0.28
CA TYR A 75 -2.94 7.56 -0.56
C TYR A 75 -3.34 8.54 -1.66
N GLY A 76 -3.59 9.79 -1.29
CA GLY A 76 -4.21 10.76 -2.18
C GLY A 76 -3.36 11.16 -3.37
N LEU A 77 -2.03 11.00 -3.31
CA LEU A 77 -1.14 11.12 -4.47
C LEU A 77 -0.74 9.75 -5.03
N PHE A 78 -0.38 8.77 -4.21
CA PHE A 78 0.22 7.52 -4.69
C PHE A 78 -0.70 6.31 -4.61
N LEU A 79 -1.07 5.83 -3.41
CA LEU A 79 -1.68 4.50 -3.28
C LEU A 79 -3.14 4.41 -3.75
N ALA A 80 -3.84 5.54 -3.89
CA ALA A 80 -5.18 5.59 -4.48
C ALA A 80 -5.15 5.95 -5.99
N ASP A 81 -3.97 6.08 -6.59
CA ASP A 81 -3.79 6.29 -8.02
C ASP A 81 -3.66 4.95 -8.76
N LEU A 82 -4.78 4.48 -9.30
CA LEU A 82 -4.84 3.19 -9.99
C LEU A 82 -4.72 3.30 -11.51
N SER A 83 -4.19 4.42 -12.00
CA SER A 83 -4.02 4.66 -13.45
C SER A 83 -2.92 3.79 -14.08
N VAL A 84 -1.96 3.33 -13.28
CA VAL A 84 -0.84 2.49 -13.71
C VAL A 84 -0.96 1.07 -13.16
N LEU A 85 -1.11 0.93 -11.84
CA LEU A 85 -1.32 -0.36 -11.17
C LEU A 85 -2.80 -0.51 -10.82
N GLY A 86 -3.42 -1.62 -11.24
CA GLY A 86 -4.78 -1.94 -10.84
C GLY A 86 -4.89 -2.26 -9.34
N PRO A 87 -6.12 -2.41 -8.81
CA PRO A 87 -6.38 -2.74 -7.41
C PRO A 87 -5.49 -3.84 -6.82
N VAL A 88 -5.42 -4.99 -7.51
CA VAL A 88 -4.66 -6.16 -7.06
C VAL A 88 -3.16 -5.88 -7.11
N GLU A 89 -2.65 -5.40 -8.24
CA GLU A 89 -1.23 -5.11 -8.43
C GLU A 89 -0.70 -4.09 -7.41
N ASN A 90 -1.50 -3.07 -7.10
CA ASN A 90 -1.19 -2.08 -6.09
C ASN A 90 -1.06 -2.72 -4.69
N GLU A 91 -2.02 -3.56 -4.28
CA GLU A 91 -1.93 -4.29 -3.00
C GLU A 91 -0.75 -5.27 -2.94
N LEU A 92 -0.36 -5.90 -4.05
CA LEU A 92 0.84 -6.75 -4.10
C LEU A 92 2.10 -5.95 -3.75
N VAL A 93 2.27 -4.77 -4.35
CA VAL A 93 3.42 -3.89 -4.09
C VAL A 93 3.39 -3.38 -2.65
N ILE A 94 2.22 -3.02 -2.13
CA ILE A 94 2.08 -2.57 -0.75
C ILE A 94 2.43 -3.69 0.22
N LEU A 95 1.88 -4.91 0.05
CA LEU A 95 2.16 -6.05 0.92
C LEU A 95 3.65 -6.41 0.93
N ALA A 96 4.28 -6.49 -0.25
CA ALA A 96 5.73 -6.71 -0.34
C ALA A 96 6.52 -5.64 0.43
N SER A 97 6.09 -4.38 0.33
CA SER A 97 6.71 -3.25 1.00
C SER A 97 6.52 -3.25 2.51
N VAL A 98 5.34 -3.55 3.03
CA VAL A 98 5.06 -3.45 4.48
C VAL A 98 5.52 -4.69 5.24
N MET A 99 5.36 -5.88 4.66
CA MET A 99 5.84 -7.14 5.24
C MET A 99 7.35 -7.17 5.33
N GLY A 100 8.04 -6.81 4.24
CA GLY A 100 9.50 -6.73 4.20
C GLY A 100 10.11 -5.74 5.21
N GLN A 101 9.30 -4.85 5.79
CA GLN A 101 9.73 -3.87 6.78
C GLN A 101 9.33 -4.22 8.22
N GLY A 102 8.66 -5.35 8.44
CA GLY A 102 8.17 -5.74 9.77
C GLY A 102 6.98 -4.91 10.26
N ALA A 103 6.22 -4.27 9.37
CA ALA A 103 5.10 -3.40 9.73
C ALA A 103 3.82 -4.20 10.04
N HIS A 104 3.83 -4.97 11.15
CA HIS A 104 2.83 -6.00 11.43
C HIS A 104 1.37 -5.51 11.39
N ASN A 105 1.07 -4.34 11.98
CA ASN A 105 -0.28 -3.80 11.98
C ASN A 105 -0.72 -3.43 10.56
N THR A 106 0.12 -2.71 9.83
CA THR A 106 -0.14 -2.32 8.44
C THR A 106 -0.28 -3.54 7.53
N THR A 107 0.54 -4.58 7.72
CA THR A 107 0.40 -5.86 7.01
C THR A 107 -1.00 -6.43 7.19
N ARG A 108 -1.53 -6.50 8.43
CA ARG A 108 -2.90 -7.02 8.65
C ARG A 108 -3.96 -6.18 7.95
N PHE A 109 -3.82 -4.85 7.94
CA PHE A 109 -4.73 -3.98 7.19
C PHE A 109 -4.78 -4.35 5.71
N HIS A 110 -3.62 -4.50 5.07
CA HIS A 110 -3.54 -4.80 3.63
C HIS A 110 -3.89 -6.25 3.29
N LEU A 111 -3.64 -7.22 4.17
CA LEU A 111 -4.13 -8.59 3.95
C LEU A 111 -5.66 -8.65 3.89
N ARG A 112 -6.36 -7.86 4.73
CA ARG A 112 -7.83 -7.71 4.66
C ARG A 112 -8.27 -6.96 3.40
N GLY A 113 -7.51 -5.94 2.99
CA GLY A 113 -7.75 -5.18 1.77
C GLY A 113 -7.68 -6.06 0.52
N ALA A 114 -6.60 -6.83 0.37
CA ALA A 114 -6.38 -7.79 -0.72
C ALA A 114 -7.56 -8.74 -0.88
N ARG A 115 -8.11 -9.22 0.24
CA ARG A 115 -9.31 -10.04 0.23
C ARG A 115 -10.53 -9.31 -0.35
N ARG A 116 -10.83 -8.10 0.12
CA ARG A 116 -12.01 -7.33 -0.33
C ARG A 116 -11.97 -7.03 -1.83
N ILE A 117 -10.78 -6.86 -2.40
CA ILE A 117 -10.59 -6.66 -3.84
C ILE A 117 -10.52 -7.97 -4.66
N GLY A 118 -10.84 -9.12 -4.04
CA GLY A 118 -11.06 -10.38 -4.74
C GLY A 118 -9.87 -11.33 -4.82
N VAL A 119 -8.77 -11.07 -4.10
CA VAL A 119 -7.66 -12.04 -4.01
C VAL A 119 -8.12 -13.27 -3.22
N SER A 120 -7.87 -14.46 -3.77
CA SER A 120 -8.24 -15.72 -3.12
C SER A 120 -7.30 -16.04 -1.95
N SER A 121 -7.74 -16.88 -1.01
CA SER A 121 -6.90 -17.32 0.12
C SER A 121 -5.62 -18.00 -0.39
N LYS A 122 -5.76 -18.84 -1.43
CA LYS A 122 -4.64 -19.51 -2.09
C LYS A 122 -3.65 -18.50 -2.69
N ASP A 123 -4.12 -17.54 -3.48
CA ASP A 123 -3.23 -16.58 -4.13
C ASP A 123 -2.53 -15.71 -3.08
N ALA A 124 -3.24 -15.28 -2.04
CA ALA A 124 -2.66 -14.53 -0.92
C ALA A 124 -1.53 -15.32 -0.22
N ALA A 125 -1.71 -16.62 -0.04
CA ALA A 125 -0.67 -17.52 0.48
C ALA A 125 0.58 -17.56 -0.41
N GLU A 126 0.38 -17.69 -1.72
CA GLU A 126 1.46 -17.77 -2.69
C GLU A 126 2.23 -16.45 -2.79
N ILE A 127 1.51 -15.31 -2.79
CA ILE A 127 2.09 -13.97 -2.73
C ILE A 127 2.94 -13.80 -1.48
N GLN A 128 2.39 -14.14 -0.31
CA GLN A 128 3.13 -14.10 0.96
C GLN A 128 4.39 -14.97 0.90
N GLY A 129 4.30 -16.17 0.34
CA GLY A 129 5.44 -17.07 0.16
C GLY A 129 6.57 -16.46 -0.69
N VAL A 130 6.23 -15.74 -1.77
CA VAL A 130 7.23 -15.04 -2.60
C VAL A 130 7.90 -13.91 -1.82
N ILE A 131 7.14 -13.10 -1.10
CA ILE A 131 7.67 -12.00 -0.28
C ILE A 131 8.65 -12.55 0.76
N GLU A 132 8.29 -13.64 1.44
CA GLU A 132 9.11 -14.30 2.44
C GLU A 132 10.37 -14.93 1.84
N MET A 133 10.26 -15.56 0.66
CA MET A 133 11.41 -16.12 -0.05
C MET A 133 12.46 -15.03 -0.33
N VAL A 134 12.04 -13.87 -0.87
CA VAL A 134 12.95 -12.76 -1.16
C VAL A 134 13.50 -12.17 0.15
N ALA A 135 12.67 -11.97 1.17
CA ALA A 135 13.12 -11.43 2.44
C ALA A 135 14.13 -12.33 3.17
N ASN A 136 13.91 -13.65 3.15
CA ASN A 136 14.80 -14.63 3.74
C ASN A 136 16.12 -14.73 2.97
N HIS A 137 16.09 -14.57 1.64
CA HIS A 137 17.32 -14.45 0.83
C HIS A 137 18.17 -13.26 1.26
N GLU A 138 17.54 -12.14 1.60
CA GLU A 138 18.18 -10.94 2.16
C GLU A 138 18.51 -11.06 3.67
N GLY A 139 18.37 -12.25 4.26
CA GLY A 139 18.74 -12.52 5.66
C GLY A 139 17.74 -12.04 6.72
N LYS A 140 16.50 -11.72 6.34
CA LYS A 140 15.42 -11.41 7.30
C LYS A 140 14.80 -12.69 7.85
N ASP A 141 14.24 -12.59 9.07
CA ASP A 141 13.45 -13.65 9.67
C ASP A 141 11.95 -13.35 9.51
N SER A 142 11.26 -14.15 8.69
CA SER A 142 9.81 -14.03 8.44
C SER A 142 8.94 -14.87 9.37
N THR A 143 9.51 -15.61 10.32
CA THR A 143 8.75 -16.57 11.15
C THR A 143 7.69 -15.90 12.03
N SER A 144 7.91 -14.63 12.41
CA SER A 144 7.01 -13.84 13.26
C SER A 144 6.04 -12.94 12.50
N TRP A 145 6.06 -12.95 11.16
CA TRP A 145 5.25 -12.05 10.35
C TRP A 145 3.78 -12.45 10.36
N PRO A 146 2.84 -11.48 10.29
CA PRO A 146 1.43 -11.78 10.14
C PRO A 146 1.16 -12.67 8.94
N ARG A 147 0.24 -13.62 9.13
CA ARG A 147 -0.11 -14.65 8.16
C ARG A 147 -1.49 -14.37 7.55
N PHE A 148 -1.68 -14.64 6.26
CA PHE A 148 -3.01 -14.51 5.65
C PHE A 148 -4.04 -15.39 6.36
N GLN A 149 -3.63 -16.53 6.95
CA GLN A 149 -4.50 -17.40 7.74
C GLN A 149 -5.14 -16.66 8.94
N GLU A 150 -4.48 -15.64 9.50
CA GLU A 150 -5.05 -14.81 10.58
C GLU A 150 -6.31 -14.05 10.12
N VAL A 151 -6.42 -13.79 8.81
CA VAL A 151 -7.54 -13.06 8.21
C VAL A 151 -8.36 -13.93 7.24
N GLU A 152 -8.11 -15.25 7.19
CA GLU A 152 -8.76 -16.17 6.24
C GLU A 152 -10.28 -16.23 6.43
N HIS A 153 -10.78 -16.01 7.64
CA HIS A 153 -12.22 -15.92 7.94
C HIS A 153 -12.93 -14.77 7.23
N LEU A 154 -12.17 -13.82 6.65
CA LEU A 154 -12.70 -12.75 5.82
C LEU A 154 -12.74 -13.14 4.32
N PHE A 155 -12.17 -14.30 3.95
CA PHE A 155 -12.17 -14.89 2.60
C PHE A 155 -13.52 -15.52 2.21
N PRO A 156 -13.91 -15.54 0.91
CA PRO A 156 -15.21 -16.05 0.49
C PRO A 156 -15.24 -17.58 0.53
#